data_AF-A0A3A4ZZG6-F1
#
_entry.id   AF-A0A3A4ZZG6-F1
#
_cell.length_a   1.000
_cell.length_b   1.000
_cell.length_c   1.000
_cell.angle_alpha   90.00
_cell.angle_beta   90.00
_cell.angle_gamma   90.00
#
_symmetry.space_group_name_H-M   'P 1'
#
loop_
_entity.id
_entity.type
_entity.pdbx_description
1 polymer ?
#
loop_
_entity_poly.entity_id
_entity_poly.type
_entity_poly.pdbx_seq_one_letter_code
_entity_poly.pdbx_strand_id
1 'polypeptide(L)'
;MVKSKAKLITFAVLITLPFLLSGTSVASGSQPKLAQVVYITLSKACGCMQAVCEAGEIVVGNVFNGPKKSLLKRIDYSTDKETAKVYIRKYRVTTAPALLFLDAKANLLWTKMGDLNEQEIADKLSQFGF
;
A
#
# COMPACT_ATOMS: atom_id res chain seq x y z
N MET A 1 -41.65 58.35 -20.36
CA MET A 1 -40.98 58.34 -19.04
C MET A 1 -41.80 57.50 -18.08
N VAL A 2 -41.10 56.64 -17.34
CA VAL A 2 -41.61 55.55 -16.48
C VAL A 2 -41.96 56.08 -15.08
N LYS A 3 -43.03 55.56 -14.43
CA LYS A 3 -42.98 55.11 -13.02
C LYS A 3 -44.24 54.37 -12.57
N SER A 4 -44.11 53.06 -12.43
CA SER A 4 -45.00 52.15 -11.69
C SER A 4 -44.88 52.34 -10.17
N LYS A 5 -45.94 52.00 -9.42
CA LYS A 5 -45.87 51.58 -8.01
C LYS A 5 -46.87 50.45 -7.67
N ALA A 6 -46.30 49.24 -7.56
CA ALA A 6 -46.54 48.09 -6.67
C ALA A 6 -47.90 47.81 -5.97
N LYS A 7 -48.33 46.54 -6.04
CA LYS A 7 -48.55 45.59 -4.91
C LYS A 7 -48.92 44.19 -5.48
N LEU A 8 -48.15 43.11 -5.19
CA LEU A 8 -48.42 42.04 -4.19
C LEU A 8 -49.75 41.32 -4.52
N ILE A 9 -49.93 40.02 -4.73
CA ILE A 9 -49.45 38.72 -4.17
C ILE A 9 -49.97 37.67 -5.21
N THR A 10 -49.43 36.49 -5.54
CA THR A 10 -49.23 35.30 -4.69
C THR A 10 -48.59 34.18 -5.53
N PHE A 11 -47.72 33.43 -4.87
CA PHE A 11 -47.05 32.21 -5.29
C PHE A 11 -48.01 31.14 -5.82
N ALA A 12 -47.67 30.53 -6.96
CA ALA A 12 -48.07 29.17 -7.30
C ALA A 12 -46.84 28.41 -7.82
N VAL A 13 -46.18 27.76 -6.88
CA VAL A 13 -45.11 26.77 -7.06
C VAL A 13 -45.69 25.57 -7.79
N LEU A 14 -45.15 25.21 -8.95
CA LEU A 14 -45.01 23.81 -9.35
C LEU A 14 -44.01 23.68 -10.52
N ILE A 15 -42.72 23.80 -10.21
CA ILE A 15 -41.66 23.33 -11.11
C ILE A 15 -41.22 21.96 -10.59
N THR A 16 -41.81 20.91 -11.16
CA THR A 16 -41.34 19.53 -10.99
C THR A 16 -39.99 19.42 -11.68
N LEU A 17 -38.92 19.54 -10.89
CA LEU A 17 -37.56 19.25 -11.31
C LEU A 17 -37.45 17.73 -11.51
N PRO A 18 -37.12 17.21 -12.71
CA PRO A 18 -36.86 15.80 -12.85
C PRO A 18 -35.58 15.48 -12.10
N PHE A 19 -35.67 14.48 -11.22
CA PHE A 19 -34.56 13.80 -10.56
C PHE A 19 -33.36 13.71 -11.50
N LEU A 20 -32.35 14.55 -11.26
CA LEU A 20 -30.99 14.28 -11.70
C LEU A 20 -30.58 13.01 -10.95
N LEU A 21 -30.70 11.87 -11.63
CA LEU A 21 -30.02 10.64 -11.29
C LEU A 21 -28.56 11.01 -11.07
N SER A 22 -28.22 11.21 -9.80
CA SER A 22 -26.85 11.23 -9.33
C SER A 22 -26.36 9.81 -9.53
N GLY A 23 -25.94 9.53 -10.77
CA GLY A 23 -25.09 8.40 -11.07
C GLY A 23 -23.92 8.55 -10.11
N THR A 24 -23.92 7.73 -9.07
CA THR A 24 -22.76 7.50 -8.25
C THR A 24 -21.69 7.04 -9.22
N SER A 25 -20.83 7.96 -9.63
CA SER A 25 -19.53 7.64 -10.16
C SER A 25 -18.84 6.88 -9.04
N VAL A 26 -19.03 5.56 -9.04
CA VAL A 26 -18.08 4.65 -8.42
C VAL A 26 -16.79 4.93 -9.18
N ALA A 27 -15.96 5.79 -8.58
CA ALA A 27 -14.58 5.86 -8.96
C ALA A 27 -14.08 4.43 -8.80
N SER A 28 -13.98 3.71 -9.92
CA SER A 28 -13.27 2.45 -10.02
C SER A 28 -11.80 2.79 -9.80
N GLY A 29 -11.45 3.15 -8.57
CA GLY A 29 -10.08 3.16 -8.11
C GLY A 29 -9.62 1.72 -8.25
N SER A 30 -8.78 1.46 -9.26
CA SER A 30 -8.20 0.14 -9.43
C SER A 30 -7.59 -0.26 -8.10
N GLN A 31 -8.04 -1.37 -7.53
CA GLN A 31 -7.52 -1.85 -6.26
C GLN A 31 -5.98 -1.93 -6.37
N PRO A 32 -5.22 -1.37 -5.40
CA PRO A 32 -3.77 -1.34 -5.49
C PRO A 32 -3.22 -2.75 -5.68
N LYS A 33 -2.54 -2.98 -6.80
CA LYS A 33 -2.02 -4.30 -7.19
C LYS A 33 -0.55 -4.40 -6.83
N LEU A 34 -0.18 -5.49 -6.17
CA LEU A 34 1.21 -5.78 -5.86
C LEU A 34 1.99 -6.00 -7.16
N ALA A 35 3.18 -5.42 -7.24
CA ALA A 35 4.12 -5.65 -8.35
C ALA A 35 5.46 -6.18 -7.86
N GLN A 36 5.88 -5.81 -6.66
CA GLN A 36 7.16 -6.21 -6.09
C GLN A 36 7.07 -6.27 -4.57
N VAL A 37 7.80 -7.22 -3.99
CA VAL A 37 8.10 -7.25 -2.56
C VAL A 37 9.58 -7.02 -2.36
N VAL A 38 9.95 -6.09 -1.49
CA VAL A 38 11.34 -5.82 -1.12
C VAL A 38 11.56 -6.30 0.30
N TYR A 39 12.48 -7.24 0.46
CA TYR A 39 12.90 -7.74 1.75
C TYR A 39 14.28 -7.19 2.10
N ILE A 40 14.36 -6.49 3.24
CA ILE A 40 15.59 -5.89 3.76
C ILE A 40 15.99 -6.64 5.01
N THR A 41 17.20 -7.19 5.04
CA THR A 41 17.72 -8.00 6.16
C THR A 41 19.08 -7.49 6.63
N LEU A 42 19.60 -8.06 7.72
CA LEU A 42 20.98 -7.91 8.17
C LEU A 42 21.60 -9.30 8.40
N SER A 43 22.35 -9.79 7.41
CA SER A 43 23.03 -11.08 7.53
C SER A 43 24.15 -11.11 8.58
N LYS A 44 24.69 -9.93 8.92
CA LYS A 44 25.73 -9.75 9.96
C LYS A 44 25.19 -9.06 11.21
N ALA A 45 23.91 -9.24 11.52
CA ALA A 45 23.36 -8.83 12.79
C ALA A 45 23.99 -9.63 13.95
N CYS A 46 24.04 -9.02 15.13
CA CYS A 46 24.54 -9.67 16.35
C CYS A 46 23.45 -9.65 17.43
N GLY A 47 23.51 -10.60 18.36
CA GLY A 47 22.58 -10.68 19.48
C GLY A 47 21.14 -10.98 19.03
N CYS A 48 20.15 -10.42 19.72
CA CYS A 48 18.73 -10.71 19.45
C CYS A 48 18.31 -10.42 18.00
N MET A 49 18.93 -9.42 17.36
CA MET A 49 18.62 -9.06 15.97
C MET A 49 18.99 -10.18 14.98
N GLN A 50 20.02 -10.98 15.29
CA GLN A 50 20.42 -12.10 14.44
C GLN A 50 19.29 -13.13 14.35
N ALA A 51 18.76 -13.56 15.50
CA ALA A 51 17.68 -14.54 15.56
C ALA A 51 16.42 -14.07 14.82
N VAL A 52 16.07 -12.78 14.96
CA VAL A 52 14.92 -12.20 14.26
C VAL A 52 15.16 -12.16 12.74
N CYS A 53 16.36 -11.80 12.29
CA CYS A 53 16.70 -11.81 10.86
C CYS A 53 16.70 -13.24 10.28
N GLU A 54 17.28 -14.21 10.99
CA GLU A 54 17.27 -15.63 10.59
C GLU A 54 15.86 -16.20 10.51
N ALA A 55 14.99 -15.90 11.49
CA ALA A 55 13.59 -16.26 11.43
C ALA A 55 12.89 -15.61 10.23
N GLY A 56 13.19 -14.34 9.95
CA GLY A 56 12.73 -13.64 8.75
C GLY A 56 13.15 -14.32 7.44
N GLU A 57 14.40 -14.81 7.35
CA GLU A 57 14.89 -15.54 6.18
C GLU A 57 14.06 -16.79 5.88
N ILE A 58 13.72 -17.54 6.94
CA ILE A 58 12.93 -18.78 6.85
C ILE A 58 11.53 -18.46 6.35
N VAL A 59 10.84 -17.51 7.01
CA VAL A 59 9.48 -17.08 6.64
C VAL A 59 9.43 -16.61 5.19
N VAL A 60 10.37 -15.75 4.78
CA VAL A 60 10.42 -15.22 3.42
C VAL A 60 10.78 -16.33 2.42
N GLY A 61 11.66 -17.26 2.77
CA GLY A 61 11.98 -18.43 1.94
C GLY A 61 10.77 -19.34 1.71
N ASN A 62 9.96 -19.55 2.74
CA ASN A 62 8.75 -20.36 2.68
C ASN A 62 7.65 -19.69 1.85
N VAL A 63 7.42 -18.39 2.03
CA VAL A 63 6.33 -17.67 1.34
C VAL A 63 6.67 -17.35 -0.12
N PHE A 64 7.89 -16.91 -0.40
CA PHE A 64 8.32 -16.46 -1.73
C PHE A 64 9.09 -17.54 -2.49
N ASN A 65 8.51 -18.73 -2.55
CA ASN A 65 9.02 -19.85 -3.34
C ASN A 65 8.32 -19.94 -4.71
N GLY A 66 8.81 -20.82 -5.58
CA GLY A 66 8.20 -21.09 -6.89
C GLY A 66 7.93 -19.81 -7.72
N PRO A 67 6.71 -19.61 -8.25
CA PRO A 67 6.36 -18.42 -9.03
C PRO A 67 6.50 -17.10 -8.25
N LYS A 68 6.23 -17.11 -6.94
CA LYS A 68 6.28 -15.93 -6.06
C LYS A 68 7.70 -15.42 -5.83
N LYS A 69 8.71 -16.26 -6.09
CA LYS A 69 10.13 -15.87 -6.01
C LYS A 69 10.46 -14.68 -6.91
N SER A 70 9.79 -14.56 -8.07
CA SER A 70 9.98 -13.46 -9.02
C SER A 70 9.56 -12.10 -8.47
N LEU A 71 8.67 -12.06 -7.48
CA LEU A 71 8.22 -10.82 -6.84
C LEU A 71 9.24 -10.27 -5.86
N LEU A 72 10.07 -11.16 -5.31
CA LEU A 72 10.92 -10.86 -4.18
C LEU A 72 12.25 -10.27 -4.64
N LYS A 73 12.48 -9.01 -4.28
CA LYS A 73 13.80 -8.39 -4.30
C LYS A 73 14.39 -8.46 -2.89
N ARG A 74 15.47 -9.21 -2.72
CA ARG A 74 16.22 -9.29 -1.46
C ARG A 74 17.33 -8.24 -1.43
N ILE A 75 17.49 -7.58 -0.29
CA ILE A 75 18.54 -6.61 -0.03
C ILE A 75 19.10 -6.90 1.36
N ASP A 76 20.39 -7.17 1.45
CA ASP A 76 21.07 -7.34 2.72
C ASP A 76 21.85 -6.08 3.05
N TYR A 77 21.44 -5.35 4.09
CA TYR A 77 22.10 -4.11 4.50
C TYR A 77 23.56 -4.34 4.95
N SER A 78 23.90 -5.56 5.38
CA SER A 78 25.27 -5.92 5.76
C SER A 78 26.23 -6.03 4.59
N THR A 79 25.73 -6.19 3.36
CA THR A 79 26.56 -6.40 2.15
C THR A 79 26.28 -5.38 1.04
N ASP A 80 25.04 -4.87 0.94
CA ASP A 80 24.62 -3.84 -0.01
C ASP A 80 23.96 -2.64 0.69
N LYS A 81 24.80 -1.92 1.43
CA LYS A 81 24.39 -0.78 2.26
C LYS A 81 23.79 0.36 1.44
N GLU A 82 24.34 0.64 0.26
CA GLU A 82 23.89 1.79 -0.55
C GLU A 82 22.51 1.56 -1.16
N THR A 83 22.24 0.36 -1.69
CA THR A 83 20.88 0.02 -2.15
C THR A 83 19.91 0.02 -0.99
N ALA A 84 20.26 -0.59 0.15
CA ALA A 84 19.38 -0.64 1.30
C ALA A 84 19.03 0.75 1.85
N LYS A 85 19.99 1.69 1.90
CA LYS A 85 19.75 3.09 2.31
C LYS A 85 18.66 3.78 1.49
N VAL A 86 18.58 3.51 0.18
CA VAL A 86 17.54 4.11 -0.69
C VAL A 86 16.16 3.72 -0.18
N TYR A 87 15.93 2.44 0.09
CA TYR A 87 14.64 1.95 0.58
C TYR A 87 14.39 2.36 2.03
N ILE A 88 15.40 2.27 2.90
CA ILE A 88 15.31 2.68 4.30
C ILE A 88 14.87 4.15 4.41
N ARG A 89 15.47 5.04 3.62
CA ARG A 89 15.12 6.47 3.61
C ARG A 89 13.74 6.72 3.02
N LYS A 90 13.45 6.12 1.85
CA LYS A 90 12.19 6.34 1.13
C LYS A 90 10.97 5.85 1.92
N TYR A 91 11.08 4.68 2.53
CA TYR A 91 9.96 4.00 3.20
C TYR A 91 10.05 4.05 4.73
N ARG A 92 11.00 4.81 5.28
CA ARG A 92 11.18 5.01 6.73
C ARG A 92 11.33 3.70 7.51
N VAL A 93 12.10 2.75 6.97
CA VAL A 93 12.38 1.48 7.65
C VAL A 93 13.29 1.74 8.84
N THR A 94 12.82 1.43 10.04
CA THR A 94 13.56 1.66 11.29
C THR A 94 14.11 0.39 11.92
N THR A 95 13.58 -0.77 11.53
CA THR A 95 13.92 -2.06 12.13
C THR A 95 14.02 -3.13 11.05
N ALA A 96 15.02 -3.99 11.18
CA ALA A 96 15.20 -5.16 10.35
C ALA A 96 14.78 -6.44 11.10
N PRO A 97 14.49 -7.53 10.38
CA PRO A 97 14.23 -7.54 8.95
C PRO A 97 12.97 -6.73 8.60
N ALA A 98 12.83 -6.32 7.35
CA ALA A 98 11.68 -5.56 6.88
C ALA A 98 11.17 -6.08 5.54
N LEU A 99 9.86 -6.06 5.37
CA LEU A 99 9.18 -6.52 4.17
C LEU A 99 8.28 -5.40 3.65
N LEU A 100 8.55 -4.94 2.43
CA LEU A 100 7.85 -3.83 1.78
C LEU A 100 7.07 -4.35 0.58
N PHE A 101 5.77 -4.13 0.56
CA PHE A 101 4.90 -4.48 -0.56
C PHE A 101 4.70 -3.23 -1.40
N LEU A 102 5.06 -3.30 -2.69
CA LEU A 102 5.10 -2.16 -3.58
C LEU A 102 4.23 -2.39 -4.82
N ASP A 103 3.52 -1.35 -5.24
CA ASP A 103 2.85 -1.33 -6.55
C ASP A 103 3.84 -1.11 -7.70
N ALA A 104 3.34 -1.11 -8.94
CA ALA A 104 4.16 -0.91 -10.14
C ALA A 104 4.83 0.48 -10.22
N LYS A 105 4.35 1.47 -9.45
CA LYS A 105 4.92 2.82 -9.34
C LYS A 105 5.83 2.97 -8.12
N ALA A 106 6.13 1.87 -7.43
CA ALA A 106 6.88 1.82 -6.19
C ALA A 106 6.23 2.63 -5.05
N ASN A 107 4.91 2.76 -5.03
CA ASN A 107 4.18 3.22 -3.86
C ASN A 107 4.08 2.09 -2.84
N LEU A 108 4.16 2.45 -1.56
CA LEU A 108 4.04 1.48 -0.48
C LEU A 108 2.58 1.06 -0.32
N LEU A 109 2.31 -0.23 -0.47
CA LEU A 109 1.01 -0.85 -0.23
C LEU A 109 0.90 -1.33 1.21
N TRP A 110 1.98 -1.94 1.72
CA TRP A 110 2.04 -2.47 3.06
C TRP A 110 3.50 -2.65 3.49
N THR A 111 3.76 -2.64 4.80
CA THR A 111 5.08 -2.86 5.38
C THR A 111 4.98 -3.66 6.68
N LYS A 112 5.96 -4.52 6.90
CA LYS A 112 6.24 -5.15 8.20
C LYS A 112 7.71 -5.02 8.53
N MET A 113 8.01 -4.76 9.79
CA MET A 113 9.35 -4.63 10.32
C MET A 113 9.48 -5.49 11.58
N GLY A 114 10.66 -6.09 11.79
CA GLY A 114 10.90 -7.04 12.88
C GLY A 114 10.34 -8.42 12.55
N ASP A 115 9.66 -9.03 13.53
CA ASP A 115 9.15 -10.39 13.41
C ASP A 115 8.16 -10.54 12.25
N LEU A 116 8.47 -11.47 11.35
CA LEU A 116 7.65 -11.79 10.20
C LEU A 116 6.78 -13.02 10.49
N ASN A 117 5.55 -13.00 10.00
CA ASN A 117 4.60 -14.11 10.16
C ASN A 117 4.12 -14.58 8.78
N GLU A 118 4.21 -15.89 8.52
CA GLU A 118 3.84 -16.46 7.22
C GLU A 118 2.38 -16.20 6.84
N GLN A 119 1.46 -16.38 7.79
CA GLN A 119 0.03 -16.22 7.55
C GLN A 119 -0.33 -14.76 7.25
N GLU A 120 0.22 -13.82 8.02
CA GLU A 120 0.04 -12.38 7.76
C GLU A 120 0.51 -12.00 6.35
N ILE A 121 1.67 -12.50 5.93
CA ILE A 121 2.22 -12.21 4.60
C ILE A 121 1.36 -12.87 3.51
N ALA A 122 0.91 -14.10 3.71
CA ALA A 122 0.02 -14.80 2.78
C ALA A 122 -1.30 -14.03 2.59
N ASP A 123 -1.91 -13.57 3.68
CA ASP A 123 -3.15 -12.78 3.64
C ASP A 123 -2.95 -11.48 2.85
N LYS A 124 -1.80 -10.81 3.03
CA LYS A 124 -1.46 -9.61 2.25
C LYS A 124 -1.21 -9.90 0.78
N LEU A 125 -0.54 -11.01 0.45
CA LEU A 125 -0.39 -11.42 -0.94
C LEU A 125 -1.75 -11.60 -1.61
N SER A 126 -2.67 -12.32 -0.96
CA SER A 126 -4.02 -12.52 -1.48
C SER A 126 -4.82 -11.22 -1.58
N GLN A 127 -4.70 -10.32 -0.60
CA GLN A 127 -5.32 -9.00 -0.62
C GLN A 127 -4.90 -8.16 -1.86
N PHE A 128 -3.65 -8.31 -2.30
CA PHE A 128 -3.09 -7.55 -3.43
C PHE A 128 -2.98 -8.36 -4.73
N GLY A 129 -3.60 -9.54 -4.79
CA GLY A 129 -3.80 -10.34 -6.00
C GLY A 129 -2.72 -11.39 -6.32
N PHE A 130 -2.10 -12.00 -5.30
CA PHE A 130 -1.06 -13.04 -5.40
C PHE A 130 -1.25 -14.26 -4.47
#